data_AF-X0Q176-F1
#
_entry.id   AF-X0Q176-F1
#
_cell.length_a   1.000
_cell.length_b   1.000
_cell.length_c   1.000
_cell.angle_alpha   90.00
_cell.angle_beta   90.00
_cell.angle_gamma   90.00
#
_symmetry.space_group_name_H-M   'P 1'
#
loop_
_entity.id
_entity.type
_entity.pdbx_description
1 polymer ?
#
loop_
_entity_poly.entity_id
_entity_poly.type
_entity_poly.pdbx_seq_one_letter_code
_entity_poly.pdbx_strand_id
1 'polypeptide(L)'
;MKMRNWRLRPELFDALWAGTGQDRIPYPFRIVSAHPGLNAYVAEQNRIREAFAGAEHDEVRSALGVLAAPEVYVEISGSTADETPIRIIGAQHRQWVVIASQLPGRAPQIGGDAVVGAGAAGQLGAQLIGLIPQNAAGRRRFQRRDEQDTHFSRGILQEVNRVAPAPRLESAVQKGYAGRGKIRVFRGPRYGSGRDVGVMHWIDIAGDGRYVIGPHDPAAAHPAEPDQLVSSLDTLIRVGTTPRAGSVGARGW
;
A
#
# COMPACT_ATOMS: atom_id res chain seq x y z
N MET A 1 -2.29 15.98 -17.75
CA MET A 1 -2.56 16.84 -16.58
C MET A 1 -1.36 16.77 -15.65
N LYS A 2 -0.78 17.89 -15.17
CA LYS A 2 0.36 17.86 -14.24
C LYS A 2 -0.14 17.54 -12.82
N MET A 3 0.55 16.63 -12.11
CA MET A 3 0.34 16.48 -10.67
C MET A 3 0.99 17.65 -9.94
N ARG A 4 0.31 18.18 -8.92
CA ARG A 4 0.93 19.12 -7.98
C ARG A 4 1.57 18.32 -6.86
N ASN A 5 2.79 18.69 -6.48
CA ASN A 5 3.58 17.94 -5.51
C ASN A 5 4.00 18.82 -4.33
N TRP A 6 4.00 18.22 -3.14
CA TRP A 6 4.48 18.82 -1.90
C TRP A 6 5.41 17.83 -1.20
N ARG A 7 6.38 18.37 -0.46
CA ARG A 7 7.19 17.61 0.48
C ARG A 7 6.94 18.15 1.87
N LEU A 8 6.37 17.32 2.73
CA LEU A 8 5.93 17.68 4.07
C LEU A 8 6.84 17.00 5.08
N ARG A 9 7.46 17.79 5.96
CA ARG A 9 8.16 17.24 7.13
C ARG A 9 7.18 16.46 8.02
N PRO A 10 7.64 15.48 8.82
CA PRO A 10 6.75 14.65 9.62
C PRO A 10 5.78 15.45 10.49
N GLU A 11 6.25 16.47 11.21
CA GLU A 11 5.42 17.30 12.08
C GLU A 11 4.40 18.16 11.32
N LEU A 12 4.73 18.56 10.09
CA LEU A 12 3.81 19.29 9.21
C LEU A 12 2.72 18.34 8.68
N PHE A 13 3.09 17.14 8.23
CA PHE A 13 2.10 16.14 7.84
C PHE A 13 1.16 15.82 9.00
N ASP A 14 1.70 15.61 10.20
CA ASP A 14 0.93 15.32 11.41
C ASP A 14 -0.08 16.43 11.72
N ALA A 15 0.35 17.70 11.70
CA ALA A 15 -0.52 18.85 11.98
C ALA A 15 -1.63 19.03 10.96
N LEU A 16 -1.32 18.89 9.67
CA LEU A 16 -2.31 18.98 8.60
C LEU A 16 -3.26 17.79 8.61
N TRP A 17 -2.74 16.59 8.90
CA TRP A 17 -3.54 15.37 9.01
C TRP A 17 -4.52 15.43 10.18
N ALA A 18 -4.07 15.85 11.36
CA ALA A 18 -4.94 16.09 12.51
C ALA A 18 -6.02 17.13 12.19
N GLY A 19 -5.70 18.15 11.36
CA GLY A 19 -6.66 19.13 10.85
C GLY A 19 -7.78 18.55 9.99
N THR A 20 -7.65 17.32 9.47
CA THR A 20 -8.72 16.61 8.76
C THR A 20 -9.73 15.93 9.70
N GLY A 21 -9.53 16.03 11.03
CA GLY A 21 -10.34 15.39 12.06
C GLY A 21 -9.97 13.94 12.35
N GLN A 22 -8.87 13.44 11.77
CA GLN A 22 -8.39 12.08 12.02
C GLN A 22 -7.50 12.03 13.26
N ASP A 23 -7.73 11.02 14.10
CA ASP A 23 -7.05 10.81 15.38
C ASP A 23 -5.81 9.90 15.27
N ARG A 24 -5.63 9.26 14.12
CA ARG A 24 -4.58 8.27 13.86
C ARG A 24 -3.88 8.58 12.55
N ILE A 25 -2.56 8.40 12.55
CA ILE A 25 -1.74 8.45 11.34
C ILE A 25 -2.15 7.32 10.38
N PRO A 26 -2.24 7.57 9.07
CA PRO A 26 -2.67 6.56 8.09
C PRO A 26 -1.61 5.48 7.98
N TYR A 27 -2.01 4.21 8.08
CA TYR A 27 -1.11 3.11 7.78
C TYR A 27 -0.69 3.18 6.29
N PRO A 28 0.59 2.95 5.95
CA PRO A 28 1.70 2.49 6.80
C PRO A 28 2.63 3.60 7.32
N PHE A 29 2.21 4.86 7.28
CA PHE A 29 3.05 5.97 7.73
C PHE A 29 3.34 5.85 9.23
N ARG A 30 4.54 6.29 9.61
CA ARG A 30 5.01 6.32 11.00
C ARG A 30 5.57 7.71 11.28
N ILE A 31 4.93 8.45 12.15
CA ILE A 31 5.38 9.76 12.59
C ILE A 31 5.65 9.66 14.08
N VAL A 32 6.86 10.07 14.46
CA VAL A 32 7.29 10.14 15.85
C VAL A 32 7.62 11.60 16.13
N SER A 33 6.91 12.20 17.07
CA SER A 33 7.17 13.57 17.50
C SER A 33 8.59 13.70 18.03
N ALA A 34 9.29 14.76 17.62
CA ALA A 34 10.61 15.11 18.13
C ALA A 34 10.54 15.98 19.40
N HIS A 35 9.33 16.38 19.83
CA HIS A 35 9.16 17.30 20.96
C HIS A 35 9.25 16.59 22.31
N PRO A 36 9.89 17.20 23.32
CA PRO A 36 10.19 16.56 24.60
C PRO A 36 8.95 16.37 25.50
N GLY A 37 7.78 16.91 25.13
CA GLY A 37 6.56 16.78 25.93
C GLY A 37 5.29 17.22 25.19
N LEU A 38 4.14 16.86 25.77
CA LEU A 38 2.82 17.07 25.17
C LEU A 38 2.53 18.55 24.90
N ASN A 39 2.84 19.44 25.83
CA ASN A 39 2.56 20.88 25.66
C ASN A 39 3.34 21.48 24.49
N ALA A 40 4.63 21.15 24.37
CA ALA A 40 5.47 21.62 23.26
C ALA A 40 4.99 21.06 21.92
N TYR A 41 4.57 19.79 21.90
CA TYR A 41 3.94 19.18 20.73
C TYR A 41 2.64 19.90 20.34
N VAL A 42 1.71 20.09 21.27
CA VAL A 42 0.41 20.75 21.00
C VAL A 42 0.61 22.19 20.52
N ALA A 43 1.53 22.94 21.15
CA ALA A 43 1.85 24.30 20.73
C ALA A 43 2.38 24.36 19.29
N GLU A 44 3.30 23.45 18.92
CA GLU A 44 3.81 23.39 17.55
C GLU A 44 2.72 22.99 16.55
N GLN A 45 1.88 22.02 16.90
CA GLN A 45 0.76 21.59 16.06
C GLN A 45 -0.23 22.73 15.80
N ASN A 46 -0.55 23.54 16.82
CA ASN A 46 -1.40 24.72 16.67
C ASN A 46 -0.73 25.78 15.77
N ARG A 47 0.54 26.10 16.03
CA ARG A 47 1.31 27.06 15.24
C ARG A 47 1.36 26.68 13.76
N ILE A 48 1.58 25.40 13.45
CA ILE A 48 1.56 24.90 12.07
C ILE A 48 0.17 25.06 11.47
N ARG A 49 -0.90 24.66 12.16
CA ARG A 49 -2.27 24.79 11.63
C ARG A 49 -2.66 26.24 11.36
N GLU A 50 -2.29 27.16 12.24
CA GLU A 50 -2.52 28.60 12.05
C GLU A 50 -1.75 29.14 10.83
N ALA A 51 -0.45 28.79 10.72
CA ALA A 51 0.37 29.19 9.58
C ALA A 51 -0.13 28.62 8.24
N PHE A 52 -0.76 27.44 8.28
CA PHE A 52 -1.34 26.77 7.11
C PHE A 52 -2.85 26.95 7.03
N ALA A 53 -3.43 28.03 7.56
CA ALA A 53 -4.86 28.32 7.45
C ALA A 53 -5.22 29.14 6.19
N GLY A 54 -4.27 29.87 5.60
CA GLY A 54 -4.48 30.75 4.44
C GLY A 54 -4.88 30.01 3.16
N ALA A 55 -5.49 30.72 2.22
CA ALA A 55 -6.01 30.16 0.96
C ALA A 55 -4.90 29.59 0.04
N GLU A 56 -3.68 30.12 0.14
CA GLU A 56 -2.49 29.63 -0.55
C GLU A 56 -2.12 28.17 -0.20
N HIS A 57 -2.66 27.67 0.91
CA HIS A 57 -2.48 26.30 1.39
C HIS A 57 -3.72 25.40 1.20
N ASP A 58 -4.80 25.91 0.57
CA ASP A 58 -6.04 25.14 0.34
C ASP A 58 -5.80 23.84 -0.42
N GLU A 59 -4.91 23.86 -1.42
CA GLU A 59 -4.69 22.69 -2.26
C GLU A 59 -4.00 21.54 -1.51
N VAL A 60 -3.02 21.85 -0.64
CA VAL A 60 -2.39 20.81 0.18
C VAL A 60 -3.37 20.29 1.22
N ARG A 61 -4.14 21.18 1.88
CA ARG A 61 -5.18 20.76 2.84
C ARG A 61 -6.24 19.88 2.17
N SER A 62 -6.68 20.24 0.96
CA SER A 62 -7.63 19.45 0.17
C SER A 62 -7.06 18.08 -0.20
N ALA A 63 -5.77 18.00 -0.55
CA ALA A 63 -5.11 16.74 -0.82
C ALA A 63 -5.09 15.81 0.41
N LEU A 64 -4.79 16.34 1.61
CA LEU A 64 -4.91 15.56 2.85
C LEU A 64 -6.36 15.18 3.15
N GLY A 65 -7.33 16.06 2.86
CA GLY A 65 -8.76 15.76 2.97
C GLY A 65 -9.18 14.55 2.12
N VAL A 66 -8.70 14.45 0.88
CA VAL A 66 -8.94 13.28 0.01
C VAL A 66 -8.32 12.01 0.58
N LEU A 67 -7.11 12.08 1.15
CA LEU A 67 -6.46 10.93 1.79
C LEU A 67 -7.21 10.46 3.06
N ALA A 68 -7.85 11.39 3.78
CA ALA A 68 -8.58 11.14 5.03
C ALA A 68 -10.00 10.59 4.78
N ALA A 69 -10.73 11.15 3.81
CA ALA A 69 -12.10 10.77 3.45
C ALA A 69 -12.23 10.28 1.98
N PRO A 70 -11.51 9.21 1.60
CA PRO A 70 -11.56 8.68 0.24
C PRO A 70 -12.88 7.93 -0.06
N GLU A 71 -13.20 7.76 -1.34
CA GLU A 71 -14.17 6.74 -1.79
C GLU A 71 -13.50 5.36 -1.86
N VAL A 72 -12.24 5.32 -2.32
CA VAL A 72 -11.37 4.15 -2.32
C VAL A 72 -9.96 4.57 -1.94
N TYR A 73 -9.23 3.74 -1.20
CA TYR A 73 -7.83 3.98 -0.90
C TYR A 73 -7.00 2.71 -0.95
N VAL A 74 -5.71 2.92 -1.17
CA VAL A 74 -4.68 1.90 -1.29
C VAL A 74 -3.64 2.13 -0.21
N GLU A 75 -3.21 1.06 0.43
CA GLU A 75 -2.07 1.04 1.36
C GLU A 75 -1.03 0.08 0.82
N ILE A 76 0.20 0.55 0.62
CA ILE A 76 1.34 -0.26 0.18
C ILE A 76 2.40 -0.20 1.25
N SER A 77 2.69 -1.37 1.83
CA SER A 77 3.71 -1.54 2.85
C SER A 77 4.64 -2.67 2.47
N GLY A 78 5.94 -2.50 2.70
CA GLY A 78 6.92 -3.54 2.43
C GLY A 78 8.32 -3.14 2.89
N SER A 79 9.30 -3.90 2.45
CA SER A 79 10.72 -3.55 2.57
C SER A 79 11.49 -4.04 1.35
N THR A 80 12.59 -3.35 1.06
CA THR A 80 13.65 -3.81 0.16
C THR A 80 14.56 -4.82 0.87
N ALA A 81 15.51 -5.41 0.14
CA ALA A 81 16.45 -6.40 0.70
C ALA A 81 17.30 -5.89 1.87
N ASP A 82 17.63 -4.59 1.89
CA ASP A 82 18.34 -3.90 2.98
C ASP A 82 17.40 -3.46 4.12
N GLU A 83 16.17 -3.98 4.15
CA GLU A 83 15.11 -3.67 5.12
C GLU A 83 14.68 -2.19 5.14
N THR A 84 14.98 -1.44 4.07
CA THR A 84 14.47 -0.08 3.91
C THR A 84 12.94 -0.12 3.74
N PRO A 85 12.15 0.52 4.62
CA PRO A 85 10.70 0.41 4.58
C PRO A 85 10.09 1.11 3.36
N ILE A 86 9.10 0.45 2.75
CA ILE A 86 8.24 1.02 1.70
C ILE A 86 6.91 1.41 2.35
N ARG A 87 6.54 2.69 2.21
CA ARG A 87 5.33 3.26 2.81
C ARG A 87 4.63 4.18 1.84
N ILE A 88 3.57 3.69 1.22
CA ILE A 88 2.83 4.47 0.23
C ILE A 88 1.34 4.35 0.54
N ILE A 89 0.63 5.46 0.41
CA ILE A 89 -0.82 5.50 0.42
C ILE A 89 -1.31 6.17 -0.86
N GLY A 90 -2.42 5.69 -1.39
CA GLY A 90 -3.13 6.31 -2.49
C GLY A 90 -4.60 6.45 -2.13
N ALA A 91 -5.27 7.47 -2.65
CA ALA A 91 -6.68 7.69 -2.45
C ALA A 91 -7.31 8.23 -3.73
N GLN A 92 -8.57 7.88 -3.94
CA GLN A 92 -9.42 8.51 -4.93
C GLN A 92 -10.72 8.97 -4.27
N HIS A 93 -11.15 10.18 -4.62
CA HIS A 93 -12.45 10.72 -4.29
C HIS A 93 -12.99 11.43 -5.54
N ARG A 94 -14.07 10.91 -6.14
CA ARG A 94 -14.60 11.37 -7.43
C ARG A 94 -13.51 11.36 -8.51
N GLN A 95 -13.20 12.54 -9.06
CA GLN A 95 -12.23 12.76 -10.13
C GLN A 95 -10.82 13.10 -9.59
N TRP A 96 -10.63 13.16 -8.28
CA TRP A 96 -9.36 13.52 -7.66
C TRP A 96 -8.62 12.27 -7.18
N VAL A 97 -7.33 12.23 -7.45
CA VAL A 97 -6.41 11.24 -6.89
C VAL A 97 -5.31 11.93 -6.10
N VAL A 98 -4.96 11.32 -4.97
CA VAL A 98 -3.85 11.76 -4.14
C VAL A 98 -2.99 10.55 -3.80
N ILE A 99 -1.68 10.71 -3.95
CA ILE A 99 -0.68 9.70 -3.60
C ILE A 99 0.26 10.34 -2.60
N ALA A 100 0.63 9.59 -1.56
CA ALA A 100 1.69 9.99 -0.66
C ALA A 100 2.65 8.84 -0.42
N SER A 101 3.96 9.10 -0.52
CA SER A 101 5.00 8.18 -0.07
C SER A 101 5.76 8.79 1.10
N GLN A 102 6.04 7.98 2.11
CA GLN A 102 6.87 8.39 3.24
C GLN A 102 8.30 7.90 3.02
N LEU A 103 9.24 8.83 2.99
CA LEU A 103 10.66 8.52 2.88
C LEU A 103 11.16 7.78 4.14
N PRO A 104 12.21 6.96 4.04
CA PRO A 104 12.88 6.40 5.21
C PRO A 104 13.35 7.52 6.15
N GLY A 105 13.16 7.33 7.46
CA GLY A 105 13.71 8.22 8.47
C GLY A 105 15.02 7.67 9.06
N ARG A 106 15.42 8.22 10.20
CA ARG A 106 16.69 7.87 10.87
C ARG A 106 16.78 6.41 11.36
N ALA A 107 15.67 5.71 11.45
CA ALA A 107 15.58 4.31 11.84
C ALA A 107 14.36 3.65 11.17
N PRO A 108 14.32 2.33 10.96
CA PRO A 108 13.22 1.67 10.26
C PRO A 108 11.83 1.95 10.85
N GLN A 109 11.71 2.18 12.15
CA GLN A 109 10.46 2.49 12.86
C GLN A 109 10.07 3.97 12.83
N ILE A 110 10.93 4.85 12.30
CA ILE A 110 10.74 6.30 12.24
C ILE A 110 10.66 6.71 10.77
N GLY A 111 9.53 7.26 10.34
CA GLY A 111 9.38 7.78 8.98
C GLY A 111 9.98 9.17 8.83
N GLY A 112 10.51 9.46 7.63
CA GLY A 112 10.93 10.79 7.22
C GLY A 112 9.79 11.58 6.57
N ASP A 113 10.16 12.52 5.70
CA ASP A 113 9.21 13.39 5.00
C ASP A 113 8.19 12.61 4.18
N ALA A 114 6.98 13.14 4.11
CA ALA A 114 5.93 12.67 3.21
C ALA A 114 5.98 13.47 1.89
N VAL A 115 6.16 12.76 0.77
CA VAL A 115 6.02 13.33 -0.58
C VAL A 115 4.59 13.09 -1.03
N VAL A 116 3.82 14.15 -1.23
CA VAL A 116 2.40 14.11 -1.58
C VAL A 116 2.21 14.66 -2.99
N GLY A 117 1.51 13.91 -3.85
CA GLY A 117 1.13 14.32 -5.19
C GLY A 117 -0.39 14.28 -5.35
N ALA A 118 -0.98 15.30 -5.96
CA ALA A 118 -2.42 15.36 -6.26
C ALA A 118 -2.68 15.66 -7.74
N GLY A 119 -3.71 15.02 -8.31
CA GLY A 119 -4.07 15.18 -9.72
C GLY A 119 -5.42 14.56 -10.07
N ALA A 120 -5.64 14.34 -11.37
CA ALA A 120 -6.87 13.79 -11.90
C ALA A 120 -6.90 12.26 -11.89
N ALA A 121 -8.09 11.70 -11.71
CA ALA A 121 -8.35 10.27 -11.70
C ALA A 121 -8.03 9.61 -13.04
N GLY A 122 -7.63 8.33 -12.99
CA GLY A 122 -7.41 7.49 -14.16
C GLY A 122 -6.01 6.87 -14.28
N GLN A 123 -5.06 7.23 -13.42
CA GLN A 123 -3.70 6.66 -13.42
C GLN A 123 -3.22 6.21 -12.02
N LEU A 124 -4.13 6.09 -11.05
CA LEU A 124 -3.78 5.80 -9.66
C LEU A 124 -3.00 4.48 -9.53
N GLY A 125 -3.46 3.38 -10.17
CA GLY A 125 -2.77 2.10 -10.10
C GLY A 125 -1.36 2.18 -10.68
N ALA A 126 -1.21 2.70 -11.90
CA ALA A 126 0.08 2.88 -12.56
C ALA A 126 1.05 3.74 -11.72
N GLN A 127 0.59 4.87 -11.18
CA GLN A 127 1.41 5.76 -10.37
C GLN A 127 1.85 5.10 -9.05
N LEU A 128 0.97 4.35 -8.39
CA LEU A 128 1.30 3.63 -7.16
C LEU A 128 2.30 2.48 -7.40
N ILE A 129 2.12 1.71 -8.48
CA ILE A 129 3.05 0.63 -8.83
C ILE A 129 4.40 1.20 -9.30
N GLY A 130 4.43 2.38 -9.90
CA GLY A 130 5.68 3.09 -10.23
C GLY A 130 6.52 3.47 -9.00
N LEU A 131 5.92 3.54 -7.80
CA LEU A 131 6.60 3.91 -6.56
C LEU A 131 7.20 2.72 -5.79
N ILE A 132 6.82 1.48 -6.12
CA ILE A 132 7.52 0.30 -5.59
C ILE A 132 8.77 0.01 -6.45
N PRO A 133 9.78 -0.71 -5.94
CA PRO A 133 10.92 -1.13 -6.76
C PRO A 133 10.45 -1.81 -8.05
N GLN A 134 11.05 -1.48 -9.19
CA GLN A 134 10.66 -2.09 -10.46
C GLN A 134 11.41 -3.40 -10.66
N ASN A 135 10.71 -4.44 -11.14
CA ASN A 135 11.29 -5.74 -11.39
C ASN A 135 10.49 -6.48 -12.48
N ALA A 136 11.18 -7.26 -13.30
CA ALA A 136 10.56 -8.11 -14.31
C ALA A 136 9.86 -9.31 -13.66
N ALA A 137 8.98 -10.00 -14.39
CA ALA A 137 8.36 -11.22 -13.88
C ALA A 137 9.40 -12.31 -13.56
N GLY A 138 9.14 -13.08 -12.51
CA GLY A 138 9.93 -14.26 -12.18
C GLY A 138 9.83 -15.36 -13.24
N ARG A 139 10.78 -16.29 -13.26
CA ARG A 139 10.90 -17.30 -14.32
C ARG A 139 10.57 -18.72 -13.85
N ARG A 140 10.31 -18.89 -12.56
CA ARG A 140 10.11 -20.20 -11.91
C ARG A 140 8.64 -20.43 -11.61
N ARG A 141 8.31 -21.69 -11.37
CA ARG A 141 7.04 -22.11 -10.78
C ARG A 141 7.29 -22.60 -9.37
N PHE A 142 6.45 -22.18 -8.43
CA PHE A 142 6.50 -22.64 -7.04
C PHE A 142 5.38 -23.63 -6.75
N GLN A 143 5.60 -24.47 -5.74
CA GLN A 143 4.56 -25.30 -5.13
C GLN A 143 3.41 -24.42 -4.64
N ARG A 144 2.18 -24.89 -4.81
CA ARG A 144 1.02 -24.20 -4.24
C ARG A 144 0.92 -24.50 -2.73
N ARG A 145 0.33 -23.59 -1.97
CA ARG A 145 0.13 -23.76 -0.51
C ARG A 145 -0.97 -24.75 -0.15
N ASP A 146 -1.91 -24.99 -1.06
CA ASP A 146 -3.02 -25.94 -0.91
C ASP A 146 -2.67 -27.35 -1.40
N GLU A 147 -1.50 -27.54 -2.02
CA GLU A 147 -0.96 -28.86 -2.35
C GLU A 147 -0.48 -29.54 -1.06
N GLN A 148 -1.16 -30.61 -0.65
CA GLN A 148 -0.73 -31.41 0.51
C GLN A 148 0.68 -31.95 0.29
N ASP A 149 1.53 -31.85 1.32
CA ASP A 149 2.78 -32.59 1.40
C ASP A 149 2.47 -34.09 1.49
N THR A 150 2.30 -34.75 0.35
CA THR A 150 2.08 -36.21 0.29
C THR A 150 3.34 -37.02 0.65
N HIS A 151 4.35 -36.38 1.26
CA HIS A 151 5.64 -36.97 1.59
C HIS A 151 5.65 -37.81 2.88
N PHE A 152 4.60 -37.78 3.71
CA PHE A 152 4.56 -38.56 4.97
C PHE A 152 4.02 -39.99 4.83
N SER A 153 3.72 -40.47 3.63
CA SER A 153 3.29 -41.85 3.44
C SER A 153 3.67 -42.37 2.06
N ARG A 154 4.86 -42.96 1.92
CA ARG A 154 5.11 -44.01 0.91
C ARG A 154 6.37 -44.79 1.21
N GLY A 155 6.18 -46.10 1.35
CA GLY A 155 7.23 -47.08 1.59
C GLY A 155 8.26 -47.18 0.46
N ILE A 156 9.22 -48.07 0.71
CA ILE A 156 10.56 -48.26 0.15
C ILE A 156 10.62 -48.57 -1.38
N LEU A 157 9.59 -48.24 -2.17
CA LEU A 157 9.57 -48.46 -3.62
C LEU A 157 9.47 -47.11 -4.35
N GLN A 158 10.63 -46.51 -4.63
CA GLN A 158 10.76 -45.25 -5.39
C GLN A 158 10.57 -45.51 -6.89
N GLU A 159 9.47 -45.00 -7.45
CA GLU A 159 9.32 -44.82 -8.90
C GLU A 159 10.37 -43.83 -9.41
N VAL A 160 11.29 -44.30 -10.26
CA VAL A 160 12.48 -43.59 -10.76
C VAL A 160 12.15 -42.43 -11.72
N ASN A 161 10.87 -42.19 -12.04
CA ASN A 161 10.45 -41.27 -13.12
C ASN A 161 9.59 -40.08 -12.66
N ARG A 162 9.59 -39.74 -11.37
CA ARG A 162 8.86 -38.55 -10.88
C ARG A 162 9.65 -37.28 -11.13
N VAL A 163 9.06 -36.35 -11.88
CA VAL A 163 9.50 -34.95 -11.95
C VAL A 163 9.62 -34.43 -10.51
N ALA A 164 10.78 -33.86 -10.17
CA ALA A 164 10.99 -33.29 -8.84
C ALA A 164 9.88 -32.27 -8.52
N PRO A 165 9.31 -32.27 -7.31
CA PRO A 165 8.27 -31.33 -6.94
C PRO A 165 8.78 -29.89 -7.09
N ALA A 166 7.89 -28.98 -7.49
CA ALA A 166 8.23 -27.57 -7.56
C ALA A 166 8.73 -27.08 -6.18
N PRO A 167 9.75 -26.21 -6.12
CA PRO A 167 10.25 -25.71 -4.85
C PRO A 167 9.19 -24.87 -4.13
N ARG A 168 9.30 -24.75 -2.81
CA ARG A 168 8.49 -23.80 -2.02
C ARG A 168 8.99 -22.38 -2.22
N LEU A 169 8.05 -21.43 -2.32
CA LEU A 169 8.36 -20.01 -2.39
C LEU A 169 9.14 -19.55 -1.16
N GLU A 170 8.74 -20.00 0.04
CA GLU A 170 9.35 -19.64 1.30
C GLU A 170 10.85 -20.01 1.33
N SER A 171 11.20 -21.17 0.76
CA SER A 171 12.60 -21.59 0.64
C SER A 171 13.39 -20.72 -0.35
N ALA A 172 12.77 -20.21 -1.41
CA ALA A 172 13.42 -19.26 -2.32
C ALA A 172 13.63 -17.89 -1.65
N VAL A 173 12.63 -17.40 -0.92
CA VAL A 173 12.71 -16.14 -0.16
C VAL A 173 13.82 -16.21 0.89
N GLN A 174 13.93 -17.32 1.62
CA GLN A 174 15.00 -17.52 2.61
C GLN A 174 16.40 -17.53 2.00
N LYS A 175 16.55 -17.99 0.75
CA LYS A 175 17.84 -17.96 0.04
C LYS A 175 18.22 -16.55 -0.42
N GLY A 176 17.24 -15.71 -0.70
CA GLY A 176 17.46 -14.32 -1.06
C GLY A 176 16.26 -13.68 -1.74
N TYR A 177 15.92 -12.47 -1.29
CA TYR A 177 14.87 -11.64 -1.86
C TYR A 177 15.40 -10.23 -2.12
N ALA A 178 14.84 -9.54 -3.12
CA ALA A 178 15.21 -8.16 -3.47
C ALA A 178 14.24 -7.13 -2.86
N GLY A 179 13.01 -7.56 -2.57
CA GLY A 179 12.00 -6.76 -1.89
C GLY A 179 10.72 -7.57 -1.72
N ARG A 180 9.87 -7.16 -0.79
CA ARG A 180 8.55 -7.78 -0.59
C ARG A 180 7.59 -6.82 0.08
N GLY A 181 6.31 -7.03 -0.13
CA GLY A 181 5.30 -6.23 0.52
C GLY A 181 3.88 -6.71 0.26
N LYS A 182 2.95 -5.86 0.67
CA LYS A 182 1.51 -6.03 0.46
C LYS A 182 0.92 -4.73 -0.06
N ILE A 183 -0.06 -4.88 -0.94
CA ILE A 183 -0.91 -3.84 -1.48
C ILE A 183 -2.32 -4.18 -1.02
N ARG A 184 -2.93 -3.30 -0.22
CA ARG A 184 -4.29 -3.46 0.28
C ARG A 184 -5.16 -2.38 -0.32
N VAL A 185 -6.34 -2.75 -0.77
CA VAL A 185 -7.34 -1.82 -1.31
C VAL A 185 -8.57 -1.87 -0.44
N PHE A 186 -9.12 -0.70 -0.14
CA PHE A 186 -10.25 -0.54 0.75
C PHE A 186 -11.24 0.44 0.15
N ARG A 187 -12.52 0.24 0.48
CA ARG A 187 -13.55 1.26 0.29
C ARG A 187 -13.54 2.19 1.50
N GLY A 188 -13.62 3.49 1.24
CA GLY A 188 -13.60 4.49 2.30
C GLY A 188 -14.95 4.64 3.04
N PRO A 189 -15.01 5.54 4.04
CA PRO A 189 -13.90 6.39 4.53
C PRO A 189 -12.78 5.56 5.18
N ARG A 190 -11.57 6.15 5.31
CA ARG A 190 -10.37 5.44 5.81
C ARG A 190 -10.57 4.88 7.23
N TYR A 191 -11.27 5.62 8.07
CA TYR A 191 -11.65 5.18 9.40
C TYR A 191 -13.17 5.22 9.52
N GLY A 192 -13.75 4.19 10.12
CA GLY A 192 -15.19 3.99 10.21
C GLY A 192 -15.62 2.66 9.60
N SER A 193 -16.74 2.65 8.86
CA SER A 193 -17.36 1.45 8.27
C SER A 193 -16.68 0.95 6.97
N GLY A 194 -15.52 1.49 6.62
CA GLY A 194 -14.72 1.07 5.47
C GLY A 194 -14.51 -0.44 5.42
N ARG A 195 -14.41 -1.00 4.22
CA ARG A 195 -14.35 -2.45 3.97
C ARG A 195 -13.12 -2.80 3.13
N ASP A 196 -12.45 -3.91 3.46
CA ASP A 196 -11.43 -4.50 2.59
C ASP A 196 -12.06 -4.85 1.22
N VAL A 197 -11.40 -4.43 0.15
CA VAL A 197 -11.75 -4.79 -1.24
C VAL A 197 -10.88 -5.94 -1.72
N GLY A 198 -9.60 -5.92 -1.38
CA GLY A 198 -8.67 -6.99 -1.73
C GLY A 198 -7.26 -6.73 -1.26
N VAL A 199 -6.44 -7.78 -1.29
CA VAL A 199 -5.04 -7.75 -0.91
C VAL A 199 -4.21 -8.50 -1.95
N MET A 200 -3.07 -7.94 -2.31
CA MET A 200 -2.03 -8.59 -3.10
C MET A 200 -0.73 -8.57 -2.30
N HIS A 201 0.01 -9.67 -2.32
CA HIS A 201 1.38 -9.72 -1.83
C HIS A 201 2.31 -9.76 -3.02
N TRP A 202 3.36 -8.95 -3.00
CA TRP A 202 4.43 -9.02 -4.01
C TRP A 202 5.72 -9.45 -3.32
N ILE A 203 6.48 -10.30 -4.00
CA ILE A 203 7.79 -10.78 -3.56
C ILE A 203 8.70 -10.78 -4.78
N ASP A 204 9.85 -10.13 -4.64
CA ASP A 204 10.89 -10.12 -5.64
C ASP A 204 12.00 -11.08 -5.19
N ILE A 205 12.24 -12.14 -5.96
CA ILE A 205 13.29 -13.13 -5.68
C ILE A 205 14.60 -12.64 -6.30
N ALA A 206 15.67 -12.63 -5.50
CA ALA A 206 16.98 -12.15 -5.94
C ALA A 206 17.50 -13.00 -7.12
N GLY A 207 17.84 -12.35 -8.23
CA GLY A 207 18.34 -13.00 -9.44
C GLY A 207 17.28 -13.74 -10.27
N ASP A 208 15.99 -13.56 -9.99
CA ASP A 208 14.90 -14.24 -10.72
C ASP A 208 13.83 -13.27 -11.20
N GLY A 209 13.06 -12.66 -10.29
CA GLY A 209 12.03 -11.67 -10.64
C GLY A 209 10.88 -11.61 -9.64
N ARG A 210 9.83 -10.87 -10.03
CA ARG A 210 8.63 -10.60 -9.25
C ARG A 210 7.59 -11.71 -9.34
N TYR A 211 7.04 -12.01 -8.17
CA TYR A 211 5.88 -12.88 -7.99
C TYR A 211 4.79 -12.15 -7.20
N VAL A 212 3.53 -12.44 -7.52
CA VAL A 212 2.36 -11.90 -6.85
C VAL A 212 1.47 -13.03 -6.36
N ILE A 213 1.02 -12.93 -5.11
CA ILE A 213 -0.07 -13.74 -4.55
C ILE A 213 -1.27 -12.80 -4.45
N GLY A 214 -2.27 -13.02 -5.30
CA GLY A 214 -3.41 -12.14 -5.46
C GLY A 214 -4.71 -12.70 -4.87
N PRO A 215 -5.79 -11.89 -4.83
CA PRO A 215 -7.06 -12.30 -4.25
C PRO A 215 -7.79 -13.40 -5.06
N HIS A 216 -7.44 -13.58 -6.34
CA HIS A 216 -8.04 -14.62 -7.20
C HIS A 216 -7.44 -16.02 -7.00
N ASP A 217 -6.19 -16.10 -6.56
CA ASP A 217 -5.52 -17.37 -6.27
C ASP A 217 -4.57 -17.18 -5.08
N PRO A 218 -5.10 -17.15 -3.85
CA PRO A 218 -4.32 -16.87 -2.64
C PRO A 218 -3.35 -18.01 -2.28
N ALA A 219 -3.45 -19.16 -2.94
CA ALA A 219 -2.64 -20.33 -2.68
C ALA A 219 -1.40 -20.44 -3.59
N ALA A 220 -1.26 -19.59 -4.63
CA ALA A 220 -0.13 -19.66 -5.55
C ALA A 220 0.53 -18.29 -5.79
N ALA A 221 1.85 -18.34 -5.95
CA ALA A 221 2.64 -17.20 -6.38
C ALA A 221 2.82 -17.25 -7.89
N HIS A 222 2.32 -16.21 -8.57
CA HIS A 222 2.35 -16.08 -10.02
C HIS A 222 3.43 -15.08 -10.42
N PRO A 223 4.30 -15.37 -11.40
CA PRO A 223 5.12 -14.36 -12.04
C PRO A 223 4.26 -13.17 -12.48
N ALA A 224 4.74 -11.95 -12.24
CA ALA A 224 3.98 -10.75 -12.58
C ALA A 224 4.86 -9.67 -13.19
N GLU A 225 4.54 -9.29 -14.42
CA GLU A 225 5.09 -8.09 -15.05
C GLU A 225 4.49 -6.82 -14.41
N PRO A 226 5.17 -5.66 -14.49
CA PRO A 226 4.64 -4.40 -13.98
C PRO A 226 3.21 -4.10 -14.45
N ASP A 227 2.92 -4.27 -15.74
CA ASP A 227 1.60 -3.98 -16.31
C ASP A 227 0.49 -4.93 -15.81
N GLN A 228 0.83 -6.18 -15.49
CA GLN A 228 -0.11 -7.13 -14.90
C GLN A 228 -0.46 -6.73 -13.46
N LEU A 229 0.52 -6.24 -12.70
CA LEU A 229 0.31 -5.74 -11.36
C LEU A 229 -0.53 -4.44 -11.37
N VAL A 230 -0.26 -3.53 -12.31
CA VAL A 230 -1.09 -2.33 -12.55
C VAL A 230 -2.54 -2.72 -12.86
N SER A 231 -2.73 -3.63 -13.81
CA SER A 231 -4.07 -4.10 -14.21
C SER A 231 -4.84 -4.74 -13.05
N SER A 232 -4.14 -5.50 -12.21
CA SER A 232 -4.72 -6.12 -11.01
C SER A 232 -5.13 -5.06 -9.98
N LEU A 233 -4.28 -4.06 -9.74
CA LEU A 233 -4.59 -2.96 -8.83
C LEU A 233 -5.75 -2.09 -9.33
N ASP A 234 -5.76 -1.73 -10.62
CA ASP A 234 -6.84 -0.95 -11.23
C ASP A 234 -8.18 -1.68 -11.16
N THR A 235 -8.18 -3.01 -11.27
CA THR A 235 -9.38 -3.82 -11.07
C THR A 235 -9.91 -3.67 -9.65
N LEU A 236 -9.05 -3.78 -8.63
CA LEU A 236 -9.45 -3.60 -7.24
C LEU A 236 -9.94 -2.17 -6.96
N ILE A 237 -9.28 -1.15 -7.51
CA ILE A 237 -9.69 0.26 -7.38
C ILE A 237 -11.09 0.46 -7.99
N ARG A 238 -11.36 -0.12 -9.16
CA ARG A 238 -12.66 -0.06 -9.82
C ARG A 238 -13.76 -0.74 -9.02
N VAL A 239 -13.47 -1.90 -8.43
CA VAL A 239 -14.39 -2.58 -7.51
C VAL A 239 -14.66 -1.71 -6.28
N GLY A 240 -13.64 -1.04 -5.74
CA GLY A 240 -13.76 -0.15 -4.58
C GLY A 240 -14.57 1.12 -4.84
N THR A 241 -14.57 1.65 -6.06
CA THR A 241 -15.32 2.86 -6.45
C THR A 241 -16.75 2.59 -6.87
N THR A 242 -17.07 1.40 -7.36
CA THR A 242 -18.44 1.07 -7.82
C THR A 242 -19.40 0.93 -6.64
N PRO A 243 -20.48 1.71 -6.51
CA PRO A 243 -21.46 1.51 -5.43
C PRO A 243 -22.08 0.11 -5.52
N ARG A 244 -22.22 -0.62 -4.41
CA ARG A 244 -23.00 -1.87 -4.44
C ARG A 244 -24.49 -1.53 -4.59
N ALA A 245 -25.18 -2.17 -5.53
CA ALA A 245 -26.63 -2.19 -5.56
C ALA A 245 -27.12 -2.84 -4.24
N GLY A 246 -27.70 -2.05 -3.33
CA GLY A 246 -28.15 -2.55 -2.02
C GLY A 246 -28.28 -1.51 -0.91
N SER A 247 -27.69 -0.31 -1.03
CA SER A 247 -27.98 0.80 -0.11
C SER A 247 -28.97 1.78 -0.75
N VAL A 248 -30.16 1.29 -1.10
CA VAL A 248 -31.33 2.17 -1.20
C VAL A 248 -31.66 2.59 0.24
N GLY A 249 -31.80 3.90 0.43
CA GLY A 249 -31.72 4.55 1.73
C GLY A 249 -32.64 4.00 2.81
N ALA A 250 -32.11 3.97 4.03
CA ALA A 250 -32.93 4.18 5.21
C ALA A 250 -33.48 5.61 5.12
N ARG A 251 -34.66 5.74 4.51
CA ARG A 251 -35.52 6.91 4.67
C ARG A 251 -35.85 7.04 6.15
N GLY A 252 -35.77 8.28 6.63
CA GLY A 252 -35.91 8.63 8.03
C GLY A 252 -37.24 8.24 8.67
N TRP A 253 -37.19 8.28 9.98
CA TRP A 253 -38.25 8.65 10.91
C TRP A 253 -37.65 9.67 11.87
#